data_AF-A0A518H8S2-F1
#
_entry.id   AF-A0A518H8S2-F1
#
_cell.length_a   1.000
_cell.length_b   1.000
_cell.length_c   1.000
_cell.angle_alpha   90.00
_cell.angle_beta   90.00
_cell.angle_gamma   90.00
#
_symmetry.space_group_name_H-M   'P 1'
#
loop_
_entity.id
_entity.type
_entity.pdbx_description
1 polymer ?
#
loop_
_entity_poly.entity_id
_entity_poly.type
_entity_poly.pdbx_seq_one_letter_code
_entity_poly.pdbx_strand_id
1 'polypeptide(L)'
;MQRHLDHFRDAKLYREGELILEQFEGYIGCREKSGHRKEWHGYFLVSAREHLDPESKYTLELSDGSKATIRGSDISSCESDGGEKHAVEFYVVGDIRGGSRRSIGLEHSGRRPLG
;
A
#
# COMPACT_ATOMS: atom_id res chain seq x y z
N MET A 1 -23.16 8.02 1.30
CA MET A 1 -21.92 8.44 0.62
C MET A 1 -21.38 7.24 -0.13
N GLN A 2 -21.40 7.29 -1.45
CA GLN A 2 -20.91 6.20 -2.30
C GLN A 2 -19.38 6.17 -2.22
N ARG A 3 -18.78 5.04 -1.83
CA ARG A 3 -17.32 4.91 -1.74
C ARG A 3 -16.80 4.79 -3.18
N HIS A 4 -16.05 5.78 -3.65
CA HIS A 4 -15.35 5.68 -4.92
C HIS A 4 -14.08 4.86 -4.70
N LEU A 5 -13.97 3.75 -5.43
CA LEU A 5 -12.75 2.93 -5.49
C LEU A 5 -12.20 3.03 -6.91
N ASP A 6 -10.94 3.43 -7.03
CA ASP A 6 -10.19 3.49 -8.26
C ASP A 6 -9.63 2.10 -8.59
N HIS A 7 -9.85 1.64 -9.83
CA HIS A 7 -9.26 0.41 -10.35
C HIS A 7 -7.80 0.66 -10.72
N PHE A 8 -6.89 -0.16 -10.23
CA PHE A 8 -5.49 -0.19 -10.64
C PHE A 8 -5.14 -1.52 -11.32
N ARG A 9 -4.15 -1.47 -12.20
CA ARG A 9 -3.66 -2.61 -12.99
C ARG A 9 -2.14 -2.63 -12.97
N ASP A 10 -1.57 -3.76 -13.38
CA ASP A 10 -0.12 -3.95 -13.51
C ASP A 10 0.66 -3.64 -12.23
N ALA A 11 0.03 -3.86 -11.07
CA ALA A 11 0.64 -3.61 -9.77
C ALA A 11 1.64 -4.69 -9.41
N LYS A 12 2.57 -4.31 -8.53
CA LYS A 12 3.58 -5.22 -7.96
C LYS A 12 3.56 -5.12 -6.45
N LEU A 13 3.83 -6.24 -5.79
CA LEU A 13 3.89 -6.35 -4.35
C LEU A 13 5.25 -6.88 -3.95
N TYR A 14 5.89 -6.19 -3.01
CA TYR A 14 7.20 -6.58 -2.49
C TYR A 14 7.14 -6.84 -0.99
N ARG A 15 7.90 -7.82 -0.52
CA ARG A 15 8.16 -8.07 0.91
C ARG A 15 9.66 -7.95 1.14
N GLU A 16 10.08 -7.03 2.00
CA GLU A 16 11.51 -6.84 2.34
C GLU A 16 12.43 -6.60 1.12
N GLY A 17 11.88 -6.06 0.03
CA GLY A 17 12.61 -5.79 -1.22
C GLY A 17 12.47 -6.89 -2.28
N GLU A 18 11.98 -8.07 -1.91
CA GLU A 18 11.73 -9.18 -2.82
C GLU A 18 10.35 -9.05 -3.47
N LEU A 19 10.27 -9.24 -4.79
CA LEU A 19 9.01 -9.26 -5.53
C LEU A 19 8.26 -10.55 -5.22
N ILE A 20 7.03 -10.44 -4.69
CA ILE A 20 6.20 -11.59 -4.33
C ILE A 20 4.96 -11.73 -5.21
N LEU A 21 4.43 -10.62 -5.74
CA LEU A 21 3.33 -10.62 -6.71
C LEU A 21 3.61 -9.60 -7.79
N GLU A 22 3.27 -9.93 -9.02
CA GLU A 22 3.41 -9.04 -10.17
C GLU A 22 2.16 -9.07 -11.06
N GLN A 23 1.98 -7.99 -11.82
CA GLN A 23 0.95 -7.86 -12.85
C GLN A 23 -0.48 -8.13 -12.34
N PHE A 24 -0.75 -7.80 -11.08
CA PHE A 24 -2.08 -7.97 -10.50
C PHE A 24 -2.90 -6.68 -10.57
N GLU A 25 -4.21 -6.83 -10.41
CA GLU A 25 -5.18 -5.74 -10.41
C GLU A 25 -5.97 -5.70 -9.11
N GLY A 26 -6.51 -4.54 -8.81
CA GLY A 26 -7.30 -4.34 -7.61
C GLY A 26 -7.95 -2.98 -7.56
N TYR A 27 -8.55 -2.68 -6.43
CA TYR A 27 -9.32 -1.47 -6.20
C TYR A 27 -8.79 -0.77 -4.97
N ILE A 28 -8.68 0.55 -5.02
CA ILE A 28 -8.20 1.37 -3.90
C ILE A 28 -9.05 2.63 -3.75
N GLY A 29 -9.33 3.03 -2.53
CA GLY A 29 -10.07 4.26 -2.26
C GLY A 29 -9.57 4.98 -1.03
N CYS A 30 -9.81 6.29 -1.04
CA CYS A 30 -9.53 7.18 0.08
C CYS A 30 -10.82 7.47 0.83
N ARG A 31 -10.78 7.29 2.16
CA ARG A 31 -11.81 7.79 3.07
C ARG A 31 -11.22 8.93 3.87
N GLU A 32 -11.89 10.09 3.84
CA GLU A 32 -11.61 11.14 4.81
C GLU A 32 -12.29 10.79 6.14
N LYS A 33 -11.48 10.72 7.20
CA LYS A 33 -11.95 10.62 8.59
C LYS A 33 -12.01 12.02 9.19
N SER A 34 -12.82 12.19 10.25
CA SER A 34 -12.94 13.44 11.00
C SER A 34 -11.56 14.07 11.28
N GLY A 35 -11.38 15.34 10.89
CA GLY A 35 -10.13 16.07 11.08
C GLY A 35 -9.10 15.97 9.93
N HIS A 36 -9.54 15.81 8.68
CA HIS A 36 -8.71 15.81 7.45
C HIS A 36 -7.72 14.65 7.29
N ARG A 37 -7.80 13.63 8.16
CA ARG A 37 -6.94 12.45 8.02
C ARG A 37 -7.49 11.55 6.91
N LYS A 38 -6.69 11.32 5.88
CA LYS A 38 -6.99 10.38 4.79
C LYS A 38 -6.60 8.97 5.23
N GLU A 39 -7.54 8.04 5.10
CA GLU A 39 -7.33 6.60 5.29
C GLU A 39 -7.53 5.93 3.94
N TRP A 40 -6.48 5.27 3.43
CA TRP A 40 -6.54 4.55 2.17
C TRP A 40 -6.72 3.05 2.43
N HIS A 41 -7.66 2.45 1.71
CA HIS A 41 -8.02 1.04 1.80
C HIS A 41 -8.35 0.49 0.42
N GLY A 42 -8.19 -0.80 0.25
CA GLY A 42 -8.44 -1.44 -1.03
C GLY A 42 -8.49 -2.95 -0.92
N TYR A 43 -8.67 -3.61 -2.07
CA TYR A 43 -8.53 -5.05 -2.18
C TYR A 43 -7.96 -5.42 -3.55
N PHE A 44 -7.34 -6.59 -3.63
CA PHE A 44 -6.93 -7.21 -4.89
C PHE A 44 -7.18 -8.71 -4.84
N LEU A 45 -7.24 -9.34 -6.01
CA LEU A 45 -7.41 -10.79 -6.13
C LEU A 45 -6.04 -11.44 -6.32
N VAL A 46 -5.80 -12.51 -5.57
CA VAL A 46 -4.60 -13.35 -5.72
C VAL A 46 -5.00 -14.80 -5.92
N SER A 47 -4.06 -15.60 -6.40
CA SER A 47 -4.21 -17.06 -6.44
C SER A 47 -4.43 -17.60 -5.03
N ALA A 48 -5.28 -18.62 -4.88
CA ALA A 48 -5.55 -19.29 -3.61
C ALA A 48 -4.31 -19.96 -2.97
N ARG A 49 -3.18 -20.01 -3.69
CA ARG A 49 -1.89 -20.48 -3.19
C ARG A 49 -1.07 -19.38 -2.51
N GLU A 50 -1.40 -18.12 -2.76
CA GLU A 50 -0.64 -16.94 -2.32
C GLU A 50 -1.32 -16.32 -1.11
N HIS A 51 -0.70 -16.44 0.06
CA HIS A 51 -1.24 -15.88 1.31
C HIS A 51 -0.41 -14.70 1.79
N LEU A 52 -1.09 -13.62 2.20
CA LEU A 52 -0.41 -12.55 2.91
C LEU A 52 -0.45 -12.80 4.41
N ASP A 53 0.68 -12.54 5.05
CA ASP A 53 0.81 -12.52 6.49
C ASP A 53 0.22 -11.19 7.01
N PRO A 54 -0.82 -11.23 7.88
CA PRO A 54 -1.51 -10.04 8.38
C PRO A 54 -0.64 -9.14 9.27
N GLU A 55 0.45 -9.67 9.83
CA GLU A 55 1.39 -8.90 10.65
C GLU A 55 2.50 -8.25 9.80
N SER A 56 2.73 -8.80 8.61
CA SER A 56 3.77 -8.35 7.68
C SER A 56 3.42 -7.04 6.99
N LYS A 57 4.46 -6.27 6.64
CA LYS A 57 4.34 -5.05 5.83
C LYS A 57 4.81 -5.34 4.42
N TYR A 58 4.08 -4.82 3.45
CA TYR A 58 4.36 -4.99 2.03
C TYR A 58 4.51 -3.63 1.36
N THR A 59 5.27 -3.57 0.27
CA THR A 59 5.32 -2.40 -0.61
C THR A 59 4.47 -2.67 -1.82
N LEU A 60 3.36 -1.95 -1.96
CA LEU A 60 2.55 -1.90 -3.18
C LEU A 60 3.16 -0.87 -4.12
N GLU A 61 3.51 -1.28 -5.33
CA GLU A 61 3.92 -0.41 -6.43
C GLU A 61 2.82 -0.43 -7.50
N LEU A 62 2.27 0.74 -7.80
CA LEU A 62 1.27 0.94 -8.84
C LEU A 62 1.95 1.13 -10.21
N SER A 63 1.18 1.00 -11.29
CA SER A 63 1.69 1.11 -12.67
C SER A 63 2.29 2.46 -13.03
N ASP A 64 1.91 3.53 -12.32
CA ASP A 64 2.50 4.87 -12.44
C ASP A 64 3.83 5.02 -11.68
N GLY A 65 4.31 3.96 -11.02
CA GLY A 65 5.51 3.93 -10.19
C GLY A 65 5.29 4.42 -8.74
N SER A 66 4.06 4.82 -8.37
CA SER A 66 3.72 5.20 -7.01
C SER A 66 3.87 4.01 -6.07
N LYS A 67 4.52 4.24 -4.91
CA LYS A 67 4.72 3.22 -3.88
C LYS A 67 3.99 3.55 -2.59
N ALA A 68 3.44 2.53 -1.96
CA ALA A 68 2.78 2.63 -0.66
C ALA A 68 3.11 1.42 0.21
N THR A 69 3.35 1.65 1.50
CA THR A 69 3.43 0.55 2.47
C THR A 69 2.01 0.12 2.82
N ILE A 70 1.71 -1.17 2.65
CA ILE A 70 0.40 -1.73 2.99
C ILE A 70 0.53 -2.83 4.04
N ARG A 71 -0.57 -3.08 4.74
CA ARG A 71 -0.83 -4.31 5.48
C ARG A 71 -2.08 -4.94 4.88
N GLY A 72 -1.98 -6.21 4.55
CA GLY A 72 -3.04 -6.96 3.91
C GLY A 72 -3.45 -8.16 4.75
N SER A 73 -4.72 -8.53 4.66
CA SER A 73 -5.27 -9.73 5.29
C SER A 73 -6.16 -10.45 4.28
N ASP A 74 -6.03 -11.77 4.23
CA ASP A 74 -6.87 -12.62 3.37
C ASP A 74 -8.33 -12.55 3.83
N ILE A 75 -9.26 -12.39 2.89
CA ILE A 75 -10.70 -12.49 3.14
C ILE A 75 -11.13 -13.91 2.78
N SER A 76 -11.19 -14.78 3.79
CA SER A 76 -11.51 -16.22 3.63
C SER A 76 -12.88 -16.51 3.01
N SER A 77 -13.78 -15.52 2.92
CA SER A 77 -15.15 -15.69 2.42
C SER A 77 -15.33 -15.30 0.94
N CYS A 78 -14.27 -14.95 0.22
CA CYS A 78 -14.35 -14.50 -1.17
C CYS A 78 -13.65 -15.49 -2.11
N GLU A 79 -14.20 -16.70 -2.25
CA GLU A 79 -13.84 -17.63 -3.33
C GLU A 79 -14.50 -17.15 -4.62
N SER A 80 -13.93 -16.13 -5.25
CA SER A 80 -14.27 -15.83 -6.64
C SER A 80 -13.49 -16.81 -7.51
N ASP A 81 -14.19 -17.53 -8.39
CA ASP A 81 -13.61 -18.52 -9.32
C ASP A 81 -13.42 -19.94 -8.74
N GLY A 82 -14.41 -20.46 -7.98
CA GLY A 82 -14.43 -21.87 -7.59
C GLY A 82 -13.30 -22.32 -6.65
N GLY A 83 -12.70 -21.37 -5.93
CA GLY A 83 -11.58 -21.59 -5.01
C GLY A 83 -10.20 -21.37 -5.63
N GLU A 84 -10.10 -20.89 -6.88
CA GLU A 84 -8.80 -20.62 -7.51
C GLU A 84 -8.19 -19.28 -7.10
N LYS A 85 -9.02 -18.33 -6.67
CA LYS A 85 -8.58 -17.01 -6.19
C LYS A 85 -9.31 -16.61 -4.91
N HIS A 86 -8.64 -15.77 -4.12
CA HIS A 86 -9.25 -15.08 -2.99
C HIS A 86 -8.95 -13.59 -3.00
N ALA A 87 -9.79 -12.84 -2.30
CA ALA A 87 -9.59 -11.42 -2.09
C ALA A 87 -8.67 -11.16 -0.89
N VAL A 88 -7.73 -10.25 -1.08
CA VAL A 88 -6.89 -9.69 -0.02
C VAL A 88 -7.37 -8.28 0.22
N GLU A 89 -7.88 -7.98 1.42
CA GLU A 89 -8.12 -6.60 1.83
C GLU A 89 -6.82 -5.99 2.32
N PHE A 90 -6.57 -4.73 2.01
CA PHE A 90 -5.43 -4.01 2.53
C PHE A 90 -5.77 -2.60 2.97
N TYR A 91 -4.94 -2.08 3.87
CA TYR A 91 -4.90 -0.67 4.24
C TYR A 91 -3.49 -0.14 4.08
N VAL A 92 -3.40 1.14 3.72
CA VAL A 92 -2.11 1.82 3.59
C VAL A 92 -1.65 2.29 4.95
N VAL A 93 -0.41 1.96 5.28
CA VAL A 93 0.28 2.47 6.46
C VAL A 93 0.93 3.80 6.09
N GLY A 94 0.25 4.90 6.44
CA GLY A 94 0.70 6.26 6.11
C GLY A 94 0.00 6.83 4.88
N ASP A 95 0.71 7.62 4.08
CA ASP A 95 0.17 8.25 2.87
C ASP A 95 0.58 7.49 1.60
N ILE A 96 -0.33 7.35 0.64
CA ILE A 96 -0.02 6.95 -0.75
C ILE A 96 0.62 8.12 -1.45
N ARG A 97 1.85 8.43 -1.05
CA ARG A 97 2.80 9.20 -1.85
C ARG A 97 4.16 8.70 -1.40
N GLY A 98 4.93 8.11 -2.31
CA GLY A 98 6.39 7.99 -2.19
C GLY A 98 7.11 9.35 -2.09
N GLY A 99 6.46 10.37 -1.56
CA GLY A 99 7.08 11.59 -1.13
C GLY A 99 7.91 11.26 0.08
N SER A 100 9.21 11.11 -0.17
CA SER A 100 10.23 11.72 0.68
C SER A 100 9.61 12.91 1.41
N ARG A 101 9.23 12.72 2.68
CA ARG A 101 9.52 13.77 3.64
C ARG A 101 11.04 13.84 3.61
N ARG A 102 11.55 14.71 2.74
CA ARG A 102 12.68 15.56 3.10
C ARG A 102 12.36 15.98 4.53
N SER A 103 13.06 15.39 5.48
CA SER A 103 13.35 16.03 6.74
C SER A 103 14.02 17.34 6.35
N ILE A 104 13.19 18.37 6.22
CA ILE A 104 13.61 19.76 6.13
C ILE A 104 14.42 20.01 7.39
N GLY A 105 15.69 20.40 7.19
CA GLY A 105 16.40 21.30 8.09
C GLY A 105 16.74 20.73 9.47
N LEU A 106 17.92 20.13 9.56
CA LEU A 106 18.83 20.49 10.65
C LEU A 106 20.26 20.49 10.10
N GLU A 107 20.51 21.45 9.21
CA GLU A 107 21.83 22.02 9.05
C GLU A 107 22.23 22.65 10.39
N HIS A 108 22.83 21.88 11.29
CA HIS A 108 23.71 22.46 12.29
C HIS A 108 25.08 22.67 11.64
N SER A 109 25.13 23.69 10.79
CA SER A 109 26.35 24.41 10.44
C SER A 109 26.88 25.06 11.72
N GLY A 110 27.51 24.25 12.59
CA GLY A 110 28.29 24.72 13.73
C GLY A 110 29.60 25.35 13.26
N ARG A 111 29.52 26.41 12.45
CA ARG A 111 30.64 27.33 12.26
C ARG A 111 30.78 28.15 13.53
N ARG A 112 31.65 27.70 14.42
CA ARG A 112 32.38 28.62 15.31
C ARG A 112 33.71 28.97 14.63
N PRO A 113 33.96 30.24 14.31
CA PRO A 113 35.30 30.79 14.42
C PRO A 113 35.38 31.50 15.79
N LEU A 114 36.15 30.93 16.70
CA LEU A 114 36.82 31.72 17.74
C LEU A 114 38.30 31.71 17.38
N GLY A 115 38.76 32.86 16.92
CA GLY A 115 40.13 33.20 16.58
C GLY A 115 40.19 34.70 16.35
#